data_AF-A0A8J8CSV8-F1
#
_entry.id   AF-A0A8J8CSV8-F1
#
_cell.length_a   1.000
_cell.length_b   1.000
_cell.length_c   1.000
_cell.angle_alpha   90.00
_cell.angle_beta   90.00
_cell.angle_gamma   90.00
#
_symmetry.space_group_name_H-M   'P 1'
#
loop_
_entity.id
_entity.type
_entity.pdbx_description
1 polymer ?
#
loop_
_entity_poly.entity_id
_entity_poly.type
_entity_poly.pdbx_seq_one_letter_code
_entity_poly.pdbx_strand_id
1 'polypeptide(L)'
;MFHDQRHDVDGLTVADLRAEYAQDLAAVVDEHGVDAVVDATDLDRDVVARVGDADLPADFTLSDAASVLSLRDGVADPDTVVEIACDHLLLGMTTGVMDVDAVASELAIDLDAKEVQQKIERRAPMTFDEFVHVQHVIASRQR
;
A
#
# COMPACT_ATOMS: atom_id res chain seq x y z
N MET A 1 9.28 1.39 -3.89
CA MET A 1 8.01 1.99 -3.45
C MET A 1 6.94 0.93 -3.35
N PHE A 2 5.86 1.20 -2.62
CA PHE A 2 4.78 0.22 -2.44
C PHE A 2 4.07 -0.17 -3.75
N HIS A 3 4.03 0.73 -4.75
CA HIS A 3 3.42 0.47 -6.06
C HIS A 3 4.34 -0.24 -7.04
N ASP A 4 5.63 -0.43 -6.73
CA ASP A 4 6.53 -1.23 -7.58
C ASP A 4 6.14 -2.70 -7.51
N GLN A 5 6.45 -3.46 -8.57
CA GLN A 5 6.20 -4.89 -8.57
C GLN A 5 7.11 -5.57 -7.55
N ARG A 6 6.50 -6.16 -6.52
CA ARG A 6 7.21 -6.96 -5.51
C ARG A 6 7.14 -8.44 -5.83
N HIS A 7 8.31 -9.06 -6.00
CA HIS A 7 8.46 -10.48 -6.34
C HIS A 7 8.79 -11.39 -5.15
N ASP A 8 9.28 -10.81 -4.04
CA ASP A 8 9.61 -11.51 -2.80
C ASP A 8 9.49 -10.52 -1.63
N VAL A 9 9.35 -11.06 -0.43
CA VAL A 9 9.40 -10.32 0.84
C VAL A 9 10.74 -10.46 1.54
N ASP A 10 11.70 -11.23 1.01
CA ASP A 10 13.06 -11.37 1.56
C ASP A 10 13.09 -11.78 3.06
N GLY A 11 12.06 -12.50 3.51
CA GLY A 11 11.89 -12.91 4.91
C GLY A 11 11.32 -11.84 5.84
N LEU A 12 10.96 -10.66 5.33
CA LEU A 12 10.26 -9.62 6.06
C LEU A 12 8.92 -10.13 6.60
N THR A 13 8.56 -9.72 7.80
CA THR A 13 7.18 -9.85 8.28
C THR A 13 6.30 -8.77 7.64
N VAL A 14 4.98 -8.90 7.78
CA VAL A 14 4.04 -7.86 7.34
C VAL A 14 4.35 -6.51 8.02
N ALA A 15 4.70 -6.54 9.31
CA ALA A 15 5.05 -5.33 10.06
C ALA A 15 6.33 -4.68 9.55
N ASP A 16 7.35 -5.49 9.20
CA ASP A 16 8.59 -4.97 8.62
C ASP A 16 8.33 -4.34 7.24
N LEU A 17 7.50 -4.99 6.41
CA LEU A 17 7.12 -4.46 5.10
C LEU A 17 6.31 -3.15 5.22
N ARG A 18 5.37 -3.09 6.18
CA ARG A 18 4.62 -1.87 6.46
C ARG A 18 5.55 -0.74 6.92
N ALA A 19 6.50 -1.05 7.79
CA ALA A 19 7.48 -0.08 8.28
C ALA A 19 8.37 0.44 7.14
N GLU A 20 8.84 -0.43 6.25
CA GLU A 20 9.60 -0.04 5.05
C GLU A 20 8.84 1.01 4.23
N TYR A 21 7.57 0.75 3.91
CA TYR A 21 6.79 1.72 3.14
C TYR A 21 6.42 2.98 3.93
N ALA A 22 6.21 2.88 5.24
CA ALA A 22 5.98 4.05 6.08
C ALA A 22 7.21 4.98 6.08
N GLN A 23 8.43 4.42 6.06
CA GLN A 23 9.67 5.20 5.92
C GLN A 23 9.78 5.86 4.55
N ASP A 24 9.40 5.16 3.47
CA ASP A 24 9.36 5.75 2.13
C ASP A 24 8.40 6.95 2.06
N LEU A 25 7.24 6.89 2.73
CA LEU A 25 6.27 7.98 2.79
C LEU A 25 6.73 9.11 3.71
N ALA A 26 7.32 8.79 4.86
CA ALA A 26 7.91 9.77 5.78
C ALA A 26 8.97 10.61 5.09
N ALA A 27 9.83 9.99 4.27
CA ALA A 27 10.84 10.70 3.48
C ALA A 27 10.24 11.75 2.54
N VAL A 28 9.03 11.53 2.01
CA VAL A 28 8.33 12.53 1.18
C VAL A 28 7.86 13.71 2.04
N VAL A 29 7.32 13.43 3.22
CA VAL A 29 6.90 14.49 4.15
C VAL A 29 8.10 15.29 4.63
N ASP A 30 9.25 14.66 4.86
CA ASP A 30 10.49 15.34 5.23
C ASP A 30 11.03 16.23 4.10
N GLU A 31 10.91 15.79 2.84
CA GLU A 31 11.38 16.53 1.67
C GLU A 31 10.56 17.79 1.41
N HIS A 32 9.23 17.69 1.47
CA HIS A 32 8.33 18.79 1.14
C HIS A 32 7.90 19.62 2.35
N GLY A 33 7.96 19.04 3.55
CA GLY A 33 7.43 19.61 4.78
C GLY A 33 5.92 19.42 4.93
N VAL A 34 5.47 19.29 6.19
CA VAL A 34 4.06 19.00 6.55
C VAL A 34 3.07 19.97 5.88
N ASP A 35 3.30 21.28 5.96
CA ASP A 35 2.33 22.26 5.44
C ASP A 35 2.18 22.16 3.91
N ALA A 36 3.26 21.88 3.18
CA ALA A 36 3.19 21.70 1.72
C ALA A 36 2.47 20.41 1.33
N VAL A 37 2.65 19.33 2.09
CA VAL A 37 1.94 18.06 1.86
C VAL A 37 0.46 18.21 2.17
N VAL A 38 0.09 18.93 3.24
CA VAL A 38 -1.31 19.25 3.55
C VAL A 38 -1.94 20.08 2.43
N ASP A 39 -1.23 21.08 1.88
CA ASP A 39 -1.78 21.91 0.79
C ASP A 39 -1.94 21.14 -0.53
N ALA A 40 -1.11 20.12 -0.76
CA ALA A 40 -1.10 19.33 -1.98
C ALA A 40 -1.98 18.07 -1.94
N THR A 41 -2.46 17.69 -0.76
CA THR A 41 -3.31 16.51 -0.54
C THR A 41 -4.59 16.89 0.18
N ASP A 42 -5.58 16.00 0.23
CA ASP A 42 -6.80 16.22 1.02
C ASP A 42 -6.64 15.72 2.48
N LEU A 43 -5.40 15.53 2.96
CA LEU A 43 -5.11 14.97 4.28
C LEU A 43 -5.07 16.04 5.37
N ASP A 44 -5.63 15.68 6.52
CA ASP A 44 -5.52 16.51 7.72
C ASP A 44 -4.07 16.64 8.18
N ARG A 45 -3.72 17.81 8.72
CA ARG A 45 -2.37 18.11 9.22
C ARG A 45 -1.87 17.10 10.25
N ASP A 46 -2.74 16.63 11.13
CA ASP A 46 -2.40 15.62 12.14
C ASP A 46 -2.07 14.27 11.50
N VAL A 47 -2.74 13.90 10.40
CA VAL A 47 -2.43 12.69 9.63
C VAL A 47 -1.08 12.84 8.95
N VAL A 48 -0.83 13.96 8.26
CA VAL A 48 0.45 14.22 7.58
C VAL A 48 1.63 14.24 8.57
N ALA A 49 1.46 14.84 9.74
CA ALA A 49 2.48 14.81 10.79
C ALA A 49 2.82 13.37 11.21
N ARG A 50 1.79 12.53 11.42
CA ARG A 50 1.99 11.11 11.74
C ARG A 50 2.65 10.32 10.61
N VAL A 51 2.34 10.64 9.34
CA VAL A 51 3.05 10.06 8.18
C VAL A 51 4.53 10.42 8.22
N GLY A 52 4.88 11.68 8.55
CA GLY A 52 6.27 12.12 8.73
C GLY A 52 7.00 11.38 9.85
N ASP A 53 6.28 10.99 10.91
CA ASP A 53 6.83 10.15 11.98
C ASP A 53 6.83 8.64 11.65
N ALA A 54 6.47 8.26 10.41
CA ALA A 54 6.26 6.88 9.97
C ALA A 54 5.23 6.08 10.83
N ASP A 55 4.31 6.78 11.49
CA ASP A 55 3.24 6.23 12.33
C ASP A 55 1.88 6.30 11.60
N LEU A 56 1.71 5.47 10.58
CA LEU A 56 0.51 5.50 9.75
C LEU A 56 -0.75 5.10 10.55
N PRO A 57 -1.82 5.91 10.56
CA PRO A 57 -3.10 5.55 11.16
C PRO A 57 -3.66 4.20 10.66
N ALA A 58 -4.50 3.55 11.46
CA ALA A 58 -5.09 2.26 11.11
C ALA A 58 -6.09 2.37 9.93
N ASP A 59 -6.77 3.50 9.83
CA ASP A 59 -7.71 3.86 8.77
C ASP A 59 -7.04 4.54 7.56
N PHE A 60 -5.72 4.74 7.60
CA PHE A 60 -4.96 5.32 6.50
C PHE A 60 -5.11 4.46 5.24
N THR A 61 -5.60 5.05 4.16
CA THR A 61 -5.99 4.31 2.96
C THR A 61 -4.82 4.14 1.98
N LEU A 62 -4.96 3.19 1.05
CA LEU A 62 -4.04 3.08 -0.09
C LEU A 62 -4.05 4.34 -0.95
N SER A 63 -5.20 5.03 -1.04
CA SER A 63 -5.32 6.30 -1.73
C SER A 63 -4.53 7.40 -1.02
N ASP A 64 -4.59 7.48 0.30
CA ASP A 64 -3.84 8.46 1.09
C ASP A 64 -2.34 8.26 0.93
N ALA A 65 -1.88 6.99 0.97
CA ALA A 65 -0.49 6.65 0.72
C ALA A 65 -0.04 7.06 -0.69
N ALA A 66 -0.89 6.85 -1.69
CA ALA A 66 -0.63 7.28 -3.06
C ALA A 66 -0.57 8.81 -3.19
N SER A 67 -1.49 9.54 -2.55
CA SER A 67 -1.50 11.00 -2.53
C SER A 67 -0.20 11.59 -1.99
N VAL A 68 0.33 11.02 -0.90
CA VAL A 68 1.63 11.42 -0.37
C VAL A 68 2.75 11.04 -1.34
N LEU A 69 2.81 9.78 -1.79
CA LEU A 69 3.92 9.30 -2.61
C LEU A 69 4.05 10.04 -3.96
N SER A 70 2.93 10.43 -4.57
CA SER A 70 2.85 11.16 -5.84
C SER A 70 3.45 12.57 -5.80
N LEU A 71 3.81 13.09 -4.62
CA LEU A 71 4.52 14.35 -4.50
C LEU A 71 6.00 14.24 -4.91
N ARG A 72 6.55 13.01 -4.91
CA ARG A 72 7.93 12.77 -5.37
C ARG A 72 8.05 12.96 -6.87
N ASP A 73 9.14 13.59 -7.28
CA ASP A 73 9.47 13.77 -8.69
C ASP A 73 9.52 12.43 -9.44
N GLY A 74 8.78 12.36 -10.56
CA GLY A 74 8.74 11.19 -11.43
C GLY A 74 7.77 10.09 -11.01
N VAL A 75 7.06 10.24 -9.89
CA VAL A 75 5.94 9.36 -9.52
C VAL A 75 4.68 9.83 -10.25
N ALA A 76 3.85 8.88 -10.68
CA ALA A 76 2.57 9.18 -11.33
C ALA A 76 1.57 9.85 -10.38
N ASP A 77 0.46 10.34 -10.90
CA ASP A 77 -0.64 10.88 -10.07
C ASP A 77 -1.22 9.81 -9.12
N PRO A 78 -1.91 10.23 -8.03
CA PRO A 78 -2.33 9.30 -6.98
C PRO A 78 -3.22 8.16 -7.48
N ASP A 79 -4.17 8.46 -8.37
CA ASP A 79 -5.06 7.45 -8.93
C ASP A 79 -4.25 6.42 -9.71
N THR A 80 -3.35 6.87 -10.60
CA THR A 80 -2.45 5.99 -11.36
C THR A 80 -1.56 5.14 -10.45
N VAL A 81 -1.05 5.67 -9.33
CA VAL A 81 -0.26 4.89 -8.35
C VAL A 81 -1.08 3.77 -7.73
N VAL A 82 -2.35 4.02 -7.39
CA VAL A 82 -3.27 2.98 -6.89
C VAL A 82 -3.55 1.94 -7.98
N GLU A 83 -3.76 2.38 -9.23
CA GLU A 83 -3.97 1.46 -10.36
C GLU A 83 -2.80 0.49 -10.52
N ILE A 84 -1.57 1.03 -10.57
CA ILE A 84 -0.34 0.25 -10.72
C ILE A 84 -0.15 -0.70 -9.54
N ALA A 85 -0.36 -0.22 -8.31
CA ALA A 85 -0.23 -1.05 -7.11
C ALA A 85 -1.17 -2.26 -7.15
N CYS A 86 -2.46 -2.05 -7.47
CA CYS A 86 -3.44 -3.13 -7.57
C CYS A 86 -3.17 -4.07 -8.76
N ASP A 87 -2.76 -3.53 -9.90
CA ASP A 87 -2.41 -4.34 -11.08
C ASP A 87 -1.20 -5.24 -10.80
N HIS A 88 -0.22 -4.75 -10.03
CA HIS A 88 0.90 -5.58 -9.57
C HIS A 88 0.48 -6.67 -8.58
N LEU A 89 -0.56 -6.48 -7.76
CA LEU A 89 -1.13 -7.58 -6.97
C LEU A 89 -1.72 -8.66 -7.88
N LEU A 90 -2.52 -8.28 -8.89
CA LEU A 90 -3.11 -9.21 -9.86
C LEU A 90 -2.04 -9.96 -10.65
N LEU A 91 -0.99 -9.26 -11.08
CA LEU A 91 0.14 -9.87 -11.78
C LEU A 91 0.87 -10.85 -10.85
N GLY A 92 1.14 -10.46 -9.60
CA GLY A 92 1.74 -11.33 -8.59
C GLY A 92 0.92 -12.59 -8.32
N MET A 93 -0.42 -12.47 -8.20
CA MET A 93 -1.32 -13.63 -8.07
C MET A 93 -1.23 -14.55 -9.30
N THR A 94 -1.20 -13.97 -10.50
CA THR A 94 -1.08 -14.74 -11.75
C THR A 94 0.25 -15.49 -11.80
N THR A 95 1.35 -14.84 -11.43
CA THR A 95 2.69 -15.44 -11.39
C THR A 95 2.78 -16.53 -10.32
N GLY A 96 2.21 -16.31 -9.14
CA GLY A 96 2.16 -17.29 -8.04
C GLY A 96 1.08 -18.37 -8.18
N VAL A 97 0.28 -18.33 -9.25
CA VAL A 97 -0.85 -19.25 -9.50
C VAL A 97 -1.82 -19.28 -8.30
N MET A 98 -2.15 -18.10 -7.79
CA MET A 98 -3.05 -17.90 -6.65
C MET A 98 -4.41 -17.39 -7.10
N ASP A 99 -5.48 -17.90 -6.49
CA ASP A 99 -6.80 -17.27 -6.52
C ASP A 99 -7.03 -16.46 -5.24
N VAL A 100 -8.17 -15.77 -5.18
CA VAL A 100 -8.53 -14.94 -4.02
C VAL A 100 -8.80 -15.76 -2.75
N ASP A 101 -9.22 -17.01 -2.89
CA ASP A 101 -9.41 -17.93 -1.76
C ASP A 101 -8.07 -18.31 -1.13
N ALA A 102 -7.07 -18.62 -1.96
CA ALA A 102 -5.71 -18.91 -1.51
C ALA A 102 -5.11 -17.70 -0.77
N VAL A 103 -5.24 -16.50 -1.32
CA VAL A 103 -4.78 -15.26 -0.67
C VAL A 103 -5.50 -15.06 0.66
N ALA A 104 -6.83 -15.06 0.68
CA ALA A 104 -7.62 -14.82 1.89
C ALA A 104 -7.32 -15.82 3.01
N SER A 105 -7.09 -17.10 2.66
CA SER A 105 -6.80 -18.15 3.66
C SER A 105 -5.48 -17.96 4.42
N GLU A 106 -4.57 -17.13 3.91
CA GLU A 106 -3.25 -16.88 4.50
C GLU A 106 -3.12 -15.50 5.14
N LEU A 107 -4.14 -14.64 5.00
CA LEU A 107 -4.12 -13.32 5.62
C LEU A 107 -4.18 -13.45 7.15
N ALA A 108 -3.36 -12.63 7.83
CA ALA A 108 -3.42 -12.48 9.28
C ALA A 108 -4.56 -11.55 9.75
N ILE A 109 -5.34 -11.02 8.81
CA ILE A 109 -6.46 -10.10 9.01
C ILE A 109 -7.75 -10.73 8.50
N ASP A 110 -8.87 -10.27 9.04
CA ASP A 110 -10.20 -10.77 8.70
C ASP A 110 -10.70 -10.13 7.38
N LEU A 111 -10.27 -10.71 6.26
CA LEU A 111 -10.80 -10.42 4.93
C LEU A 111 -11.20 -11.72 4.25
N ASP A 112 -12.44 -11.79 3.78
CA ASP A 112 -12.87 -12.91 2.95
C ASP A 112 -12.39 -12.77 1.49
N ALA A 113 -12.48 -13.86 0.73
CA ALA A 113 -12.05 -13.90 -0.68
C ALA A 113 -12.77 -12.86 -1.56
N LYS A 114 -14.04 -12.55 -1.26
CA LYS A 114 -14.82 -11.56 -2.00
C LYS A 114 -14.33 -10.15 -1.65
N GLU A 115 -14.03 -9.86 -0.40
CA GLU A 115 -13.47 -8.58 0.04
C GLU A 115 -12.11 -8.34 -0.59
N VAL A 116 -11.23 -9.34 -0.58
CA VAL A 116 -9.93 -9.30 -1.30
C VAL A 116 -10.17 -8.97 -2.78
N GLN A 117 -11.09 -9.68 -3.45
CA GLN A 117 -11.41 -9.42 -4.85
C GLN A 117 -11.91 -7.99 -5.08
N GLN A 118 -12.89 -7.51 -4.29
CA GLN A 118 -13.45 -6.17 -4.48
C GLN A 118 -12.37 -5.10 -4.29
N LYS A 119 -11.48 -5.26 -3.31
CA LYS A 119 -10.43 -4.28 -3.02
C LYS A 119 -9.35 -4.28 -4.12
N ILE A 120 -8.87 -5.45 -4.56
CA ILE A 120 -7.87 -5.55 -5.65
C ILE A 120 -8.45 -5.02 -6.98
N GLU A 121 -9.72 -5.32 -7.28
CA GLU A 121 -10.41 -4.78 -8.46
C GLU A 121 -10.85 -3.31 -8.28
N ARG A 122 -10.43 -2.63 -7.20
CA ARG A 122 -10.73 -1.23 -6.90
C ARG A 122 -12.23 -0.91 -6.83
N ARG A 123 -13.06 -1.91 -6.51
CA ARG A 123 -14.51 -1.80 -6.30
C ARG A 123 -14.91 -1.52 -4.85
N ALA A 124 -13.94 -1.58 -3.93
CA ALA A 124 -14.08 -1.17 -2.54
C ALA A 124 -12.80 -0.47 -2.07
N PRO A 125 -12.89 0.47 -1.12
CA PRO A 125 -11.69 1.08 -0.53
C PRO A 125 -10.82 0.03 0.15
N MET A 126 -9.51 0.19 0.04
CA MET A 126 -8.51 -0.65 0.70
C MET A 126 -7.70 0.22 1.65
N THR A 127 -7.58 -0.20 2.92
CA THR A 127 -6.63 0.45 3.83
C THR A 127 -5.21 0.13 3.38
N PHE A 128 -4.26 0.97 3.74
CA PHE A 128 -2.86 0.70 3.45
C PHE A 128 -2.38 -0.56 4.19
N ASP A 129 -2.96 -0.88 5.35
CA ASP A 129 -2.64 -2.10 6.08
C ASP A 129 -3.12 -3.36 5.37
N GLU A 130 -4.35 -3.36 4.86
CA GLU A 130 -4.89 -4.44 4.04
C GLU A 130 -4.03 -4.66 2.79
N PHE A 131 -3.62 -3.56 2.12
CA PHE A 131 -2.74 -3.64 0.96
C PHE A 131 -1.43 -4.37 1.28
N VAL A 132 -0.76 -3.98 2.37
CA VAL A 132 0.52 -4.57 2.76
C VAL A 132 0.37 -6.06 3.11
N HIS A 133 -0.71 -6.45 3.80
CA HIS A 133 -1.00 -7.86 4.08
C HIS A 133 -1.20 -8.67 2.80
N VAL A 134 -2.01 -8.16 1.86
CA VAL A 134 -2.27 -8.83 0.58
C VAL A 134 -0.99 -8.94 -0.25
N GLN A 135 -0.22 -7.86 -0.38
CA GLN A 135 1.04 -7.87 -1.12
C GLN A 135 2.05 -8.84 -0.50
N HIS A 136 2.14 -8.88 0.84
CA HIS A 136 3.04 -9.79 1.56
C HIS A 136 2.75 -11.25 1.25
N VAL A 137 1.47 -11.67 1.37
CA VAL A 137 1.05 -13.04 1.05
C VAL A 137 1.40 -13.38 -0.40
N ILE A 138 1.04 -12.53 -1.35
CA ILE A 138 1.30 -12.76 -2.78
C ILE A 138 2.80 -12.86 -3.06
N ALA A 139 3.61 -11.91 -2.59
CA ALA A 139 5.06 -11.89 -2.79
C ALA A 139 5.77 -13.07 -2.12
N SER A 140 5.28 -13.55 -0.98
CA SER A 140 5.85 -14.73 -0.30
C SER A 140 5.68 -16.05 -1.06
N ARG A 141 4.77 -16.10 -2.05
CA ARG A 141 4.37 -17.30 -2.79
C ARG A 141 4.80 -17.32 -4.26
N GLN A 142 5.47 -16.28 -4.75
CA GLN A 142 5.91 -16.15 -6.16
C GLN A 142 7.19 -16.95 -6.51
N ARG A 143 7.59 -17.95 -5.70
CA ARG A 143 8.82 -18.74 -5.89
C ARG A 143 8.61 -20.07 -6.60
#